data_AF-A0A940AZL5-F1
#
_entry.id   AF-A0A940AZL5-F1
#
_cell.length_a   1.000
_cell.length_b   1.000
_cell.length_c   1.000
_cell.angle_alpha   90.00
_cell.angle_beta   90.00
_cell.angle_gamma   90.00
#
_symmetry.space_group_name_H-M   'P 1'
#
loop_
_entity.id
_entity.type
_entity.pdbx_description
1 polymer ?
#
loop_
_entity_poly.entity_id
_entity_poly.type
_entity_poly.pdbx_seq_one_letter_code
_entity_poly.pdbx_strand_id
1 'polypeptide(L)'
;MKKILSTIISFAVCLSISGQQISQSNNRYRGNDMLEKKQVTLKDFDLNSKNGVWSLEDAEFSKATCKVEYTMETDTLMAVERSNRTYYRQDRNAVTIIGSENVQELLSYDMPEAWLQFPMQRGDSVWRCRNNWC
;
A
#
# COMPACT_ATOMS: atom_id res chain seq x y z
N MET A 1 0.32 -1.90 -44.17
CA MET A 1 0.55 -2.79 -43.00
C MET A 1 1.58 -2.23 -42.01
N LYS A 2 2.83 -1.93 -42.42
CA LYS A 2 3.87 -1.37 -41.50
C LYS A 2 3.48 -0.07 -40.78
N LYS A 3 2.76 0.85 -41.43
CA LYS A 3 2.28 2.11 -40.82
C LYS A 3 1.23 1.87 -39.74
N ILE A 4 0.29 0.95 -39.97
CA ILE A 4 -0.77 0.58 -39.01
C ILE A 4 -0.14 -0.08 -37.78
N LEU A 5 0.82 -0.99 -37.98
CA LEU A 5 1.56 -1.64 -36.90
C LEU A 5 2.33 -0.62 -36.04
N SER A 6 2.98 0.36 -36.68
CA SER A 6 3.69 1.46 -35.99
C SER A 6 2.75 2.31 -35.14
N THR A 7 1.54 2.59 -35.63
CA THR A 7 0.55 3.38 -34.87
C THR A 7 0.02 2.61 -33.66
N ILE A 8 -0.23 1.30 -33.82
CA ILE A 8 -0.67 0.43 -32.71
C ILE A 8 0.41 0.33 -31.63
N ILE A 9 1.68 0.16 -32.03
CA ILE A 9 2.80 0.11 -31.09
C ILE A 9 2.94 1.45 -30.33
N SER A 10 2.85 2.58 -31.03
CA SER A 10 2.93 3.91 -30.39
C SER A 10 1.78 4.14 -29.40
N PHE A 11 0.56 3.73 -29.76
CA PHE A 11 -0.59 3.83 -28.87
C PHE A 11 -0.47 2.94 -27.62
N ALA A 12 0.02 1.71 -27.79
CA ALA A 12 0.29 0.80 -26.66
C ALA A 12 1.35 1.35 -25.71
N VAL A 13 2.42 1.98 -26.23
CA VAL A 13 3.47 2.61 -25.41
C VAL A 13 2.91 3.78 -24.58
N CYS A 14 2.07 4.63 -25.17
CA CYS A 14 1.41 5.72 -24.43
C CYS A 14 0.53 5.20 -23.28
N LEU A 15 -0.24 4.12 -23.51
CA LEU A 15 -1.08 3.53 -22.47
C LEU A 15 -0.26 2.95 -21.30
N SER A 16 0.89 2.32 -21.59
CA SER A 16 1.79 1.79 -20.57
C SER A 16 2.38 2.87 -19.66
N ILE A 17 2.70 4.05 -20.22
CA ILE A 17 3.26 5.18 -19.46
C ILE A 17 2.21 5.77 -18.51
N SER A 18 0.95 5.88 -18.95
CA SER A 18 -0.16 6.35 -18.09
C SER A 18 -0.52 5.37 -16.98
N GLY A 19 -0.37 4.06 -17.20
CA GLY A 19 -0.58 3.03 -16.17
C GLY A 19 0.44 3.07 -15.03
N GLN A 20 1.66 3.58 -15.31
CA GLN A 20 2.74 3.72 -14.33
C GLN A 20 2.72 5.06 -13.58
N GLN A 21 1.83 5.99 -13.94
CA GLN A 21 1.66 7.21 -13.15
C GLN A 21 0.99 6.88 -11.81
N ILE A 22 1.67 7.27 -10.73
CA ILE A 22 1.11 7.27 -9.38
C ILE A 22 -0.11 8.19 -9.39
N SER A 23 -1.30 7.60 -9.44
CA SER A 23 -2.56 8.32 -9.45
C SER A 23 -3.49 7.74 -8.40
N GLN A 24 -4.35 8.58 -7.83
CA GLN A 24 -5.31 8.18 -6.80
C GLN A 24 -6.18 7.00 -7.26
N SER A 25 -6.61 7.00 -8.52
CA SER A 25 -7.47 5.96 -9.08
C SER A 25 -6.77 4.59 -9.20
N ASN A 26 -5.44 4.60 -9.33
CA ASN A 26 -4.63 3.39 -9.50
C ASN A 26 -4.13 2.82 -8.18
N ASN A 27 -3.99 3.66 -7.14
CA ASN A 27 -3.44 3.27 -5.83
C ASN A 27 -4.50 3.21 -4.70
N ARG A 28 -5.78 3.42 -5.04
CA ARG A 28 -6.87 3.29 -4.06
C ARG A 28 -7.18 1.81 -3.82
N TYR A 29 -7.28 1.41 -2.56
CA TYR A 29 -7.80 0.09 -2.19
C TYR A 29 -9.26 0.00 -2.63
N ARG A 30 -9.64 -1.14 -3.17
CA ARG A 30 -10.98 -1.46 -3.66
C ARG A 30 -11.57 -2.59 -2.84
N GLY A 31 -12.90 -2.68 -2.84
CA GLY A 31 -13.58 -3.83 -2.26
C GLY A 31 -13.11 -5.11 -2.95
N ASN A 32 -12.82 -6.14 -2.16
CA ASN A 32 -12.26 -7.44 -2.58
C ASN A 32 -10.78 -7.45 -2.97
N ASP A 33 -10.04 -6.36 -2.74
CA ASP A 33 -8.58 -6.44 -2.81
C ASP A 33 -8.06 -7.36 -1.71
N MET A 34 -7.04 -8.18 -2.02
CA MET A 34 -6.34 -9.01 -1.04
C MET A 34 -4.92 -8.47 -0.87
N LEU A 35 -4.59 -8.01 0.34
CA LEU A 35 -3.23 -7.62 0.67
C LEU A 35 -2.50 -8.80 1.33
N GLU A 36 -1.34 -9.14 0.82
CA GLU A 36 -0.44 -10.09 1.45
C GLU A 36 0.70 -9.35 2.16
N LYS A 37 0.71 -9.38 3.50
CA LYS A 37 1.85 -8.86 4.26
C LYS A 37 2.98 -9.89 4.19
N LYS A 38 4.08 -9.55 3.52
CA LYS A 38 5.30 -10.37 3.48
C LYS A 38 6.45 -9.63 4.12
N GLN A 39 7.19 -10.32 4.97
CA GLN A 39 8.48 -9.83 5.45
C GLN A 39 9.56 -10.15 4.41
N VAL A 40 10.27 -9.12 3.97
CA VAL A 40 11.41 -9.25 3.04
C VAL A 40 12.70 -9.22 3.83
N THR A 41 13.61 -10.14 3.53
CA THR A 41 14.96 -10.08 4.07
C THR A 41 15.77 -9.07 3.26
N LEU A 42 16.23 -7.99 3.89
CA LEU A 42 16.89 -6.87 3.20
C LEU A 42 18.34 -7.14 2.75
N LYS A 43 18.77 -8.41 2.62
CA LYS A 43 20.18 -8.77 2.39
C LYS A 43 20.78 -8.12 1.14
N ASP A 44 19.96 -7.82 0.14
CA ASP A 44 20.41 -7.34 -1.18
C ASP A 44 20.00 -5.88 -1.49
N PHE A 45 19.37 -5.18 -0.53
CA PHE A 45 19.01 -3.78 -0.75
C PHE A 45 20.17 -2.88 -0.31
N ASP A 46 20.68 -2.06 -1.24
CA ASP A 46 21.55 -0.94 -0.89
C ASP A 46 20.73 0.13 -0.17
N LEU A 47 20.72 0.03 1.16
CA LEU A 47 20.02 0.96 2.05
C LEU A 47 20.61 2.37 2.01
N ASN A 48 21.79 2.58 1.39
CA ASN A 48 22.48 3.87 1.32
C ASN A 48 22.19 4.64 0.02
N SER A 49 21.78 3.97 -1.06
CA SER A 49 21.48 4.57 -2.36
C SER A 49 20.37 5.65 -2.31
N LYS A 50 20.71 6.92 -2.56
CA LYS A 50 19.79 8.08 -2.48
C LYS A 50 18.67 8.08 -3.52
N ASN A 51 18.89 7.46 -4.66
CA ASN A 51 17.95 7.42 -5.78
C ASN A 51 17.75 5.98 -6.31
N GLY A 52 18.02 4.96 -5.48
CA GLY A 52 17.92 3.57 -5.88
C GLY A 52 16.46 3.16 -6.03
N VAL A 53 16.11 2.64 -7.20
CA VAL A 53 14.87 1.87 -7.35
C VAL A 53 15.10 0.52 -6.69
N TRP A 54 14.34 0.25 -5.63
CA TRP A 54 14.37 -1.05 -4.97
C TRP A 54 13.59 -2.04 -5.83
N SER A 55 14.30 -3.00 -6.42
CA SER A 55 13.67 -4.15 -7.08
C SER A 55 13.36 -5.22 -6.03
N LEU A 56 12.13 -5.72 -6.03
CA LEU A 56 11.73 -6.87 -5.21
C LEU A 56 11.85 -8.19 -5.98
N GLU A 57 12.46 -8.20 -7.16
CA GLU A 57 12.52 -9.37 -8.05
C GLU A 57 13.28 -10.54 -7.41
N ASP A 58 14.39 -10.26 -6.74
CA ASP A 58 15.22 -11.26 -6.05
C ASP A 58 14.94 -11.35 -4.53
N ALA A 59 13.89 -10.67 -4.05
CA ALA A 59 13.61 -10.59 -2.63
C ALA A 59 13.17 -11.95 -2.06
N GLU A 60 13.91 -12.46 -1.07
CA GLU A 60 13.47 -13.61 -0.28
C GLU A 60 12.38 -13.19 0.71
N PHE A 61 11.16 -13.66 0.48
CA PHE A 61 10.02 -13.49 1.38
C PHE A 61 10.02 -14.56 2.48
N SER A 62 9.86 -14.15 3.73
CA SER A 62 9.70 -15.08 4.85
C SER A 62 8.44 -15.95 4.66
N LYS A 63 8.46 -17.20 5.15
CA LYS A 63 7.29 -18.09 5.14
C LYS A 63 6.11 -17.58 6.00
N ALA A 64 6.32 -16.60 6.86
CA ALA A 64 5.27 -16.03 7.69
C ALA A 64 4.40 -15.08 6.84
N THR A 65 3.35 -15.63 6.24
CA THR A 65 2.31 -14.83 5.58
C THR A 65 1.22 -14.51 6.59
N CYS A 66 0.89 -13.23 6.75
CA CYS A 66 -0.37 -12.85 7.38
C CYS A 66 -1.38 -12.48 6.28
N LYS A 67 -2.51 -13.18 6.27
CA LYS A 67 -3.62 -12.86 5.38
C LYS A 67 -4.48 -11.81 6.07
N VAL A 68 -4.70 -10.71 5.37
CA VAL A 68 -5.60 -9.65 5.82
C VAL A 68 -6.68 -9.51 4.76
N GLU A 69 -7.92 -9.67 5.20
CA GLU A 69 -9.09 -9.57 4.33
C GLU A 69 -9.65 -8.15 4.42
N TYR A 70 -9.85 -7.51 3.27
CA TYR A 70 -10.32 -6.12 3.20
C TYR A 70 -11.72 -6.04 2.62
N THR A 71 -12.57 -5.26 3.27
CA THR A 71 -13.93 -4.95 2.81
C THR A 71 -14.11 -3.44 2.77
N MET A 72 -14.75 -2.93 1.73
CA MET A 72 -14.96 -1.51 1.53
C MET A 72 -16.45 -1.18 1.73
N GLU A 73 -16.76 -0.35 2.71
CA GLU A 73 -18.11 0.16 2.95
C GLU A 73 -18.12 1.69 2.78
N THR A 74 -18.78 2.18 1.72
CA THR A 74 -18.88 3.62 1.39
C THR A 74 -17.52 4.33 1.29
N ASP A 75 -17.01 4.85 2.41
CA ASP A 75 -15.75 5.59 2.57
C ASP A 75 -14.78 4.93 3.57
N THR A 76 -15.20 3.84 4.23
CA THR A 76 -14.46 3.13 5.27
C THR A 76 -13.98 1.77 4.80
N LEU A 77 -12.66 1.60 4.79
CA LEU A 77 -11.98 0.34 4.51
C LEU A 77 -11.84 -0.43 5.82
N MET A 78 -12.44 -1.61 5.90
CA MET A 78 -12.30 -2.53 7.01
C MET A 78 -11.26 -3.60 6.66
N ALA A 79 -10.36 -3.91 7.59
CA ALA A 79 -9.40 -5.00 7.47
C ALA A 79 -9.60 -5.99 8.60
N VAL A 80 -9.63 -7.28 8.30
CA VAL A 80 -9.74 -8.34 9.30
C VAL A 80 -8.44 -9.13 9.36
N GLU A 81 -7.78 -9.09 10.52
CA GLU A 81 -6.53 -9.80 10.80
C GLU A 81 -6.63 -10.52 12.15
N ARG A 82 -6.55 -11.86 12.13
CA ARG A 82 -6.56 -12.70 13.34
C ARG A 82 -7.68 -12.35 14.33
N SER A 83 -8.90 -12.18 13.81
CA SER A 83 -10.10 -11.80 14.57
C SER A 83 -10.11 -10.38 15.15
N ASN A 84 -9.16 -9.53 14.76
CA ASN A 84 -9.24 -8.09 14.98
C ASN A 84 -9.74 -7.42 13.70
N ARG A 85 -10.66 -6.48 13.82
CA ARG A 85 -11.07 -5.64 12.70
C ARG A 85 -10.47 -4.25 12.89
N THR A 86 -9.85 -3.73 11.86
CA THR A 86 -9.31 -2.37 11.86
C THR A 86 -10.02 -1.57 10.79
N TYR A 87 -10.43 -0.35 11.15
CA TYR A 87 -11.14 0.56 10.27
C TYR A 87 -10.22 1.66 9.80
N TYR A 88 -10.24 1.92 8.50
CA TYR A 88 -9.42 2.90 7.85
C TYR A 88 -10.26 3.84 6.99
N ARG A 89 -9.82 5.08 6.88
CA ARG A 89 -10.29 6.02 5.85
C ARG A 89 -9.20 6.20 4.81
N GLN A 90 -9.58 6.16 3.54
CA GLN A 90 -8.63 6.38 2.45
C GLN A 90 -8.90 7.69 1.72
N ASP A 91 -7.89 8.55 1.74
CA ASP A 91 -7.84 9.80 1.00
C ASP A 91 -6.86 9.71 -0.18
N ARG A 92 -6.69 10.82 -0.91
CA ARG A 92 -5.81 10.87 -2.09
C ARG A 92 -4.37 10.47 -1.80
N ASN A 93 -3.87 10.86 -0.64
CA ASN A 93 -2.45 10.79 -0.29
C ASN A 93 -2.18 9.88 0.90
N ALA A 94 -3.21 9.29 1.53
CA ALA A 94 -3.02 8.50 2.73
C ALA A 94 -4.16 7.52 3.00
N VAL A 95 -3.84 6.47 3.74
CA VAL A 95 -4.77 5.66 4.50
C VAL A 95 -4.58 6.02 5.97
N THR A 96 -5.65 6.39 6.66
CA THR A 96 -5.64 6.73 8.09
C THR A 96 -6.41 5.69 8.89
N ILE A 97 -5.92 5.33 10.07
CA ILE A 97 -6.66 4.46 11.00
C ILE A 97 -7.68 5.31 11.73
N ILE A 98 -8.95 4.92 11.66
CA ILE A 98 -10.05 5.62 12.34
C ILE A 98 -10.61 4.84 13.54
N GLY A 99 -10.30 3.54 13.63
CA GLY A 99 -10.66 2.73 14.79
C GLY A 99 -10.23 1.28 14.64
N SER A 100 -10.47 0.49 15.68
CA SER A 100 -10.32 -0.96 15.64
C SER A 100 -11.25 -1.63 16.65
N GLU A 101 -11.59 -2.88 16.42
CA GLU A 101 -12.35 -3.69 17.35
C GLU A 101 -11.80 -5.11 17.41
N ASN A 102 -11.96 -5.70 18.59
CA ASN A 102 -11.76 -7.12 18.80
C ASN A 102 -12.89 -7.64 19.72
N VAL A 103 -12.77 -8.89 20.18
CA VAL A 103 -13.81 -9.52 21.02
C VAL A 103 -13.99 -8.81 22.37
N GLN A 104 -12.99 -8.07 22.83
CA GLN A 104 -12.93 -7.48 24.17
C GLN A 104 -13.18 -5.96 24.14
N GLU A 105 -12.79 -5.29 23.08
CA GLU A 105 -12.66 -3.83 23.03
C GLU A 105 -13.08 -3.26 21.68
N LEU A 106 -13.65 -2.06 21.72
CA LEU A 106 -13.93 -1.21 20.57
C LEU A 106 -13.21 0.13 20.78
N LEU A 107 -12.32 0.46 19.86
CA LEU A 107 -11.51 1.68 19.84
C LEU A 107 -11.97 2.57 18.69
N SER A 108 -12.35 3.80 19.02
CA SER A 108 -12.59 4.88 18.07
C SER A 108 -11.55 5.97 18.28
N TYR A 109 -10.89 6.41 17.20
CA TYR A 109 -9.87 7.45 17.29
C TYR A 109 -10.47 8.82 16.99
N ASP A 110 -10.47 9.69 18.00
CA ASP A 110 -10.89 11.09 17.84
C ASP A 110 -9.95 11.87 16.88
N MET A 111 -8.69 11.43 16.81
CA MET A 111 -7.68 11.95 15.88
C MET A 111 -7.10 10.78 15.08
N PRO A 112 -7.63 10.50 13.88
CA PRO A 112 -7.12 9.44 13.01
C PRO A 112 -5.64 9.61 12.68
N GLU A 113 -4.88 8.52 12.77
CA GLU A 113 -3.44 8.53 12.50
C GLU A 113 -3.15 7.99 11.10
N ALA A 114 -2.13 8.54 10.43
CA ALA A 114 -1.72 8.06 9.13
C ALA A 114 -1.12 6.65 9.25
N TRP A 115 -1.77 5.67 8.65
CA TRP A 115 -1.26 4.30 8.54
C TRP A 115 -0.28 4.18 7.39
N LEU A 116 -0.65 4.70 6.21
CA LEU A 116 0.17 4.60 5.00
C LEU A 116 0.03 5.88 4.19
N GLN A 117 1.15 6.44 3.74
CA GLN A 117 1.19 7.65 2.93
C GLN A 117 1.56 7.31 1.48
N PHE A 118 0.98 8.04 0.53
CA PHE A 118 1.25 7.90 -0.89
C PHE A 118 1.60 9.25 -1.54
N PRO A 119 2.57 9.29 -2.46
CA PRO A 119 3.58 8.23 -2.67
C PRO A 119 4.50 8.11 -1.45
N MET A 120 4.93 6.90 -1.12
CA MET A 120 6.00 6.71 -0.12
C MET A 120 7.33 7.22 -0.70
N GLN A 121 8.04 8.02 0.08
CA GLN A 121 9.40 8.47 -0.21
C GLN A 121 10.40 7.73 0.67
N ARG A 122 11.68 7.77 0.27
CA ARG A 122 12.77 7.23 1.10
C ARG A 122 12.80 7.96 2.44
N GLY A 123 12.76 7.20 3.53
CA GLY A 123 12.71 7.74 4.90
C GLY A 123 11.30 7.86 5.47
N ASP A 124 10.27 7.61 4.67
CA ASP A 124 8.92 7.39 5.20
C ASP A 124 8.86 6.05 5.89
N SER A 125 8.22 6.02 7.06
CA SER A 125 7.92 4.80 7.77
C SER A 125 6.41 4.72 7.98
N VAL A 126 5.88 3.50 7.86
CA VAL A 126 4.49 3.15 8.22
C VAL A 126 4.24 3.38 9.72
N TRP A 127 5.31 3.61 10.50
CA TRP A 127 5.29 3.86 11.94
C TRP A 127 5.28 5.35 12.31
N ARG A 128 5.18 6.26 11.33
CA ARG A 128 5.36 7.70 11.59
C ARG A 128 4.10 8.39 12.12
N CYS A 129 3.57 7.90 13.25
CA CYS A 129 2.83 8.70 14.21
C CYS A 129 3.37 8.42 15.64
N ARG A 130 4.21 9.36 16.12
CA ARG A 130 4.69 9.62 17.51
C ARG A 130 5.41 8.52 18.31
N ASN A 131 6.74 8.59 18.37
CA ASN A 131 7.52 9.34 19.37
C ASN A 131 8.96 8.81 19.49
N ASN A 132 9.88 9.73 19.79
CA ASN A 132 11.29 9.49 20.13
C ASN A 132 11.47 8.61 21.39
N TRP A 133 11.22 7.31 21.30
CA TRP A 133 11.71 6.32 22.26
C TRP A 133 12.09 5.04 21.52
N CYS A 134 13.34 5.01 21.05
CA CYS A 134 14.19 3.83 20.89
C CYS A 134 15.57 4.22 21.38
#